data_AF-A0A1H3L739-F1
#
_entry.id   AF-A0A1H3L739-F1
#
_cell.length_a   1.000
_cell.length_b   1.000
_cell.length_c   1.000
_cell.angle_alpha   90.00
_cell.angle_beta   90.00
_cell.angle_gamma   90.00
#
_symmetry.space_group_name_H-M   'P 1'
#
loop_
_entity.id
_entity.type
_entity.pdbx_description
1 polymer ?
#
loop_
_entity_poly.entity_id
_entity_poly.type
_entity_poly.pdbx_seq_one_letter_code
_entity_poly.pdbx_strand_id
1 'polypeptide(L)'
;MRSVILGSLGEVTAVVEGERPGTVIVENRGRNGGTSYWVVNDTGNALVRTFESPAAAPSVAHCADTTCYRVARTALRVEASDDGGSTYATSWELGGRAYEKLAESYPNVGNPADHLSSRAVVVHAVQGGHVVFVANGRDGLLYRDVHGAWARLGFPTSGEGCCFYEPPMRTDSKPRSIAVLAIVVAVAVAATLAPPAILAIMRRRTWRWTDIAGLLALAAMAGYGASIAVRFPNVGMFPGIFYGIPLLLAILACGPPIASLFGSDKHPTRP
;
A
#
# COMPACT_ATOMS: atom_id res chain seq x y z
N MET A 1 0.02 7.73 -13.61
CA MET A 1 0.69 6.43 -13.40
C MET A 1 0.24 5.50 -14.51
N ARG A 2 1.14 5.09 -15.41
CA ARG A 2 0.83 4.02 -16.38
C ARG A 2 0.60 2.76 -15.56
N SER A 3 -0.60 2.20 -15.64
CA SER A 3 -0.87 0.84 -15.17
C SER A 3 0.04 -0.06 -16.00
N VAL A 4 1.17 -0.46 -15.45
CA VAL A 4 1.93 -1.58 -16.00
C VAL A 4 0.97 -2.75 -15.93
N ILE A 5 0.60 -3.28 -17.09
CA ILE A 5 -0.32 -4.40 -17.17
C ILE A 5 0.41 -5.59 -16.54
N LEU A 6 0.12 -5.88 -15.27
CA LEU A 6 0.62 -7.03 -14.50
C LEU A 6 0.43 -8.38 -15.24
N GLY A 7 -0.41 -8.40 -16.28
CA GLY A 7 -0.60 -9.52 -17.19
C GLY A 7 0.61 -9.90 -18.05
N SER A 8 1.72 -9.14 -18.06
CA SER A 8 2.97 -9.54 -18.74
C SER A 8 3.99 -10.23 -17.82
N LEU A 9 3.67 -10.39 -16.54
CA LEU A 9 4.66 -10.84 -15.56
C LEU A 9 4.87 -12.35 -15.61
N GLY A 10 6.14 -12.73 -15.43
CA GLY A 10 6.58 -14.11 -15.33
C GLY A 10 6.23 -14.74 -13.99
N GLU A 11 6.93 -15.84 -13.70
CA GLU A 11 6.80 -16.62 -12.48
C GLU A 11 8.18 -16.95 -11.94
N VAL A 12 8.43 -16.63 -10.67
CA VAL A 12 9.60 -17.14 -9.97
C VAL A 12 9.30 -18.59 -9.58
N THR A 13 9.87 -19.52 -10.34
CA THR A 13 9.55 -20.95 -10.27
C THR A 13 10.52 -21.73 -9.39
N ALA A 14 11.77 -21.27 -9.31
CA ALA A 14 12.81 -21.89 -8.50
C ALA A 14 13.73 -20.83 -7.90
N VAL A 15 14.29 -21.18 -6.76
CA VAL A 15 15.45 -20.53 -6.16
C VAL A 15 16.39 -21.64 -5.69
N VAL A 16 17.68 -21.49 -5.97
CA VAL A 16 18.72 -22.47 -5.65
C VAL A 16 20.00 -21.76 -5.24
N GLU A 17 20.89 -22.46 -4.56
CA GLU A 17 22.23 -21.95 -4.22
C GLU A 17 22.97 -21.54 -5.49
N GLY A 18 23.62 -20.37 -5.46
CA GLY A 18 24.50 -19.90 -6.51
C GLY A 18 25.94 -20.39 -6.33
N GLU A 19 26.73 -20.29 -7.40
CA GLU A 19 28.13 -20.73 -7.36
C GLU A 19 29.03 -19.89 -6.45
N ARG A 20 28.65 -18.62 -6.22
CA ARG A 20 29.38 -17.72 -5.32
C ARG A 20 28.79 -17.81 -3.92
N PRO A 21 29.62 -17.87 -2.87
CA PRO A 21 29.15 -17.83 -1.49
C PRO A 21 28.21 -16.65 -1.25
N GLY A 22 27.07 -16.92 -0.59
CA GLY A 22 26.08 -15.89 -0.29
C GLY A 22 25.26 -15.41 -1.50
N THR A 23 25.25 -16.14 -2.61
CA THR A 23 24.39 -15.82 -3.77
C THR A 23 23.42 -16.94 -4.08
N VAL A 24 22.21 -16.61 -4.52
CA VAL A 24 21.23 -17.55 -5.05
C VAL A 24 21.01 -17.32 -6.54
N ILE A 25 20.65 -18.38 -7.25
CA ILE A 25 20.15 -18.30 -8.62
C ILE A 25 18.62 -18.41 -8.57
N VAL A 26 17.95 -17.44 -9.18
CA VAL A 26 16.49 -17.34 -9.24
C VAL A 26 16.02 -17.62 -10.67
N GLU A 27 15.18 -18.64 -10.85
CA GLU A 27 14.54 -18.95 -12.13
C GLU A 27 13.25 -18.15 -12.28
N ASN A 28 13.23 -17.24 -13.26
CA ASN A 28 12.05 -16.48 -13.67
C ASN A 28 11.57 -16.95 -15.05
N ARG A 29 10.38 -17.55 -15.09
CA ARG A 29 9.72 -18.03 -16.31
C ARG A 29 8.71 -17.02 -16.81
N GLY A 30 9.00 -16.40 -17.95
CA GLY A 30 8.09 -15.47 -18.62
C GLY A 30 6.86 -16.15 -19.22
N ARG A 31 5.82 -15.36 -19.52
CA ARG A 31 4.56 -15.85 -20.13
C ARG A 31 4.76 -16.54 -21.48
N ASN A 32 5.76 -16.13 -22.25
CA ASN A 32 6.08 -16.72 -23.55
C ASN A 32 6.86 -18.05 -23.42
N GLY A 33 6.97 -18.60 -22.21
CA GLY A 33 7.75 -19.82 -21.90
C GLY A 33 9.25 -19.59 -21.79
N GLY A 34 9.74 -18.37 -22.08
CA GLY A 34 11.15 -18.03 -21.94
C GLY A 34 11.59 -18.03 -20.48
N THR A 35 12.67 -18.74 -20.16
CA THR A 35 13.28 -18.77 -18.84
C THR A 35 14.45 -17.78 -18.77
N SER A 36 14.56 -17.09 -17.65
CA SER A 36 15.72 -16.25 -17.32
C SER A 36 16.21 -16.59 -15.92
N TYR A 37 17.53 -16.56 -15.73
CA TYR A 37 18.15 -16.83 -14.44
C TYR A 37 18.80 -15.57 -13.92
N TRP A 38 18.70 -15.34 -12.62
CA TRP A 38 19.20 -14.14 -11.96
C TRP A 38 20.04 -14.50 -10.76
N VAL A 39 21.24 -13.94 -10.66
CA VAL A 39 22.06 -14.04 -9.46
C VAL A 39 21.62 -12.96 -8.49
N VAL A 40 21.24 -13.35 -7.27
CA VAL A 40 20.83 -12.45 -6.19
C VAL A 40 21.77 -12.67 -5.01
N ASN A 41 22.25 -11.60 -4.38
CA ASN A 41 23.11 -11.73 -3.20
C ASN A 41 22.32 -11.89 -1.89
N ASP A 42 23.04 -12.12 -0.80
CA ASP A 42 22.54 -12.29 0.58
C ASP A 42 21.74 -11.09 1.11
N THR A 43 21.93 -9.89 0.56
CA THR A 43 21.12 -8.70 0.88
C THR A 43 19.83 -8.59 0.06
N GLY A 44 19.56 -9.57 -0.82
CA GLY A 44 18.39 -9.58 -1.69
C GLY A 44 18.50 -8.67 -2.92
N ASN A 45 19.70 -8.24 -3.30
CA ASN A 45 19.91 -7.45 -4.51
C ASN A 45 20.19 -8.34 -5.72
N ALA A 46 19.44 -8.13 -6.81
CA ALA A 46 19.72 -8.76 -8.09
C ALA A 46 20.99 -8.17 -8.70
N LEU A 47 21.99 -9.01 -8.92
CA LEU A 47 23.31 -8.62 -9.41
C LEU A 47 23.37 -8.64 -10.94
N VAL A 48 23.04 -9.79 -11.53
CA VAL A 48 23.23 -10.03 -12.95
C VAL A 48 22.29 -11.11 -13.47
N ARG A 49 21.89 -10.99 -14.73
CA ARG A 49 21.22 -12.07 -15.46
C ARG A 49 22.26 -13.09 -15.91
N THR A 50 22.04 -14.36 -15.59
CA THR A 50 22.83 -15.46 -16.16
C THR A 50 21.99 -16.26 -17.17
N PHE A 51 22.68 -16.88 -18.12
CA PHE A 51 22.10 -17.79 -19.10
C PHE A 51 22.31 -19.26 -18.72
N GLU A 52 23.14 -19.50 -17.71
CA GLU A 52 23.42 -20.82 -17.19
C GLU A 52 22.27 -21.27 -16.29
N SER A 53 21.70 -22.43 -16.64
CA SER A 53 20.74 -23.10 -15.79
C SER A 53 21.48 -23.68 -14.59
N PRO A 54 20.98 -23.49 -13.36
CA PRO A 54 21.64 -24.05 -12.21
C PRO A 54 21.63 -25.58 -12.26
N ALA A 55 22.75 -26.20 -11.87
CA ALA A 55 22.86 -27.65 -11.78
C ALA A 55 22.05 -28.23 -10.60
N ALA A 56 21.86 -27.45 -9.54
CA ALA A 56 21.12 -27.86 -8.36
C ALA A 56 19.60 -27.85 -8.61
N ALA A 57 18.90 -28.85 -8.09
CA ALA A 57 17.45 -28.89 -8.11
C ALA A 57 16.83 -27.97 -7.03
N PRO A 58 15.69 -27.31 -7.30
CA PRO A 58 14.98 -26.56 -6.28
C PRO A 58 14.48 -27.47 -5.16
N SER A 59 14.59 -27.00 -3.91
CA SER A 59 14.11 -27.72 -2.73
C SER A 59 12.89 -27.04 -2.12
N VAL A 60 11.97 -27.84 -1.56
CA VAL A 60 10.81 -27.35 -0.79
C VAL A 60 11.11 -27.17 0.69
N ALA A 61 12.29 -27.60 1.15
CA ALA A 61 12.77 -27.40 2.50
C ALA A 61 14.29 -27.21 2.51
N HIS A 62 14.80 -26.34 3.38
CA HIS A 62 16.23 -26.11 3.53
C HIS A 62 16.54 -25.66 4.96
N CYS A 63 17.75 -25.96 5.44
CA CYS A 63 18.13 -25.68 6.83
C CYS A 63 19.45 -24.91 6.90
N ALA A 64 19.56 -24.07 7.92
CA ALA A 64 20.83 -23.57 8.45
C ALA A 64 20.94 -24.03 9.90
N ASP A 65 21.89 -24.92 10.17
CA ASP A 65 22.04 -25.61 11.45
C ASP A 65 20.73 -26.31 11.87
N THR A 66 20.20 -26.00 13.05
CA THR A 66 18.92 -26.54 13.55
C THR A 66 17.70 -25.77 13.06
N THR A 67 17.88 -24.63 12.37
CA THR A 67 16.77 -23.83 11.87
C THR A 67 16.43 -24.24 10.45
N CYS A 68 15.25 -24.83 10.26
CA CYS A 68 14.76 -25.30 8.97
C CYS A 68 13.56 -24.49 8.49
N TYR A 69 13.48 -24.27 7.19
CA TYR A 69 12.33 -23.66 6.53
C TYR A 69 11.74 -24.62 5.53
N ARG A 70 10.42 -24.58 5.36
CA ARG A 70 9.72 -25.29 4.28
C ARG A 70 8.58 -24.46 3.70
N VAL A 71 8.24 -24.73 2.44
CA VAL A 71 7.18 -24.02 1.72
C VAL A 71 5.90 -24.84 1.60
N ALA A 72 4.75 -24.18 1.64
CA ALA A 72 3.47 -24.81 1.33
C ALA A 72 3.19 -24.73 -0.18
N ARG A 73 3.05 -25.88 -0.85
CA ARG A 73 2.90 -25.95 -2.32
C ARG A 73 1.62 -25.30 -2.87
N THR A 74 0.60 -25.12 -2.04
CA THR A 74 -0.73 -24.62 -2.45
C THR A 74 -1.07 -23.26 -1.85
N ALA A 75 -0.13 -22.61 -1.16
CA ALA A 75 -0.35 -21.33 -0.51
C ALA A 75 0.91 -20.48 -0.55
N LEU A 76 0.75 -19.16 -0.44
CA LEU A 76 1.86 -18.26 -0.15
C LEU A 76 2.17 -18.35 1.34
N ARG A 77 2.89 -19.40 1.74
CA ARG A 77 3.22 -19.68 3.13
C ARG A 77 4.58 -20.32 3.27
N VAL A 78 5.31 -19.85 4.27
CA VAL A 78 6.59 -20.40 4.73
C VAL A 78 6.44 -20.79 6.18
N GLU A 79 6.87 -22.01 6.49
CA GLU A 79 6.92 -22.54 7.84
C GLU A 79 8.38 -22.64 8.28
N ALA A 80 8.64 -22.37 9.55
CA ALA A 80 9.96 -22.48 10.17
C ALA A 80 9.92 -23.47 11.33
N SER A 81 11.06 -24.10 11.55
CA SER A 81 11.37 -25.02 12.63
C SER A 81 12.68 -24.59 13.26
N ASP A 82 12.76 -24.62 14.58
CA ASP A 82 13.97 -24.36 15.37
C ASP A 82 14.58 -25.66 15.97
N ASP A 83 13.93 -26.80 15.74
CA ASP A 83 14.25 -28.12 16.29
C ASP A 83 14.65 -29.14 15.21
N GLY A 84 15.33 -28.66 14.16
CA GLY A 84 15.86 -29.50 13.08
C GLY A 84 14.80 -30.09 12.15
N GLY A 85 13.63 -29.46 12.06
CA GLY A 85 12.50 -29.92 11.25
C GLY A 85 11.55 -30.87 11.97
N SER A 86 11.63 -30.98 13.30
CA SER A 86 10.74 -31.87 14.07
C SER A 86 9.34 -31.27 14.22
N THR A 87 9.26 -29.96 14.48
CA THR A 87 8.02 -29.19 14.54
C THR A 87 8.12 -27.94 13.68
N TYR A 88 6.99 -27.50 13.11
CA TYR A 88 6.94 -26.35 12.22
C TYR A 88 5.82 -25.38 12.63
N ALA A 89 6.13 -24.09 12.61
CA ALA A 89 5.18 -23.01 12.81
C ALA A 89 5.20 -22.05 11.61
N THR A 90 4.08 -21.36 11.36
CA THR A 90 4.03 -20.34 10.29
C THR A 90 5.01 -19.21 10.60
N SER A 91 5.98 -19.01 9.72
CA SER A 91 6.95 -17.90 9.80
C SER A 91 6.52 -16.72 8.94
N TRP A 92 5.86 -17.00 7.82
CA TRP A 92 5.30 -16.00 6.92
C TRP A 92 4.10 -16.57 6.18
N GLU A 93 3.06 -15.76 5.99
CA GLU A 93 1.89 -16.15 5.19
C GLU A 93 1.25 -14.91 4.56
N LEU A 94 0.82 -15.06 3.30
CA LEU A 94 -0.11 -14.15 2.66
C LEU A 94 -1.45 -14.86 2.42
N GLY A 95 -2.40 -14.66 3.35
CA GLY A 95 -3.73 -15.26 3.31
C GLY A 95 -4.89 -14.26 3.23
N GLY A 96 -6.11 -14.78 3.23
CA GLY A 96 -7.36 -14.03 3.31
C GLY A 96 -7.51 -12.93 2.25
N ARG A 97 -8.06 -11.77 2.65
CA ARG A 97 -8.34 -10.64 1.74
C ARG A 97 -7.10 -10.11 1.01
N ALA A 98 -5.93 -10.22 1.62
CA ALA A 98 -4.68 -9.81 0.99
C ALA A 98 -4.32 -10.72 -0.19
N TYR A 99 -4.50 -12.03 -0.02
CA TYR A 99 -4.34 -13.02 -1.10
C TYR A 99 -5.39 -12.83 -2.19
N GLU A 100 -6.66 -12.63 -1.83
CA GLU A 100 -7.75 -12.38 -2.79
C GLU A 100 -7.45 -11.18 -3.70
N LYS A 101 -7.03 -10.05 -3.10
CA LYS A 101 -6.63 -8.86 -3.87
C LYS A 101 -5.43 -9.10 -4.78
N LEU A 102 -4.47 -9.88 -4.31
CA LEU A 102 -3.33 -10.26 -5.14
C LEU A 102 -3.82 -11.11 -6.32
N ALA A 103 -4.66 -12.11 -6.08
CA ALA A 103 -5.23 -12.95 -7.13
C ALA A 103 -6.04 -12.15 -8.16
N GLU A 104 -6.88 -11.20 -7.73
CA GLU A 104 -7.64 -10.30 -8.61
C GLU A 104 -6.74 -9.47 -9.54
N SER A 105 -5.49 -9.19 -9.13
CA SER A 105 -4.55 -8.41 -9.93
C SER A 105 -3.91 -9.18 -11.08
N TYR A 106 -4.06 -10.50 -11.12
CA TYR A 106 -3.58 -11.36 -12.19
C TYR A 106 -4.74 -11.96 -12.99
N PRO A 107 -5.35 -11.21 -13.94
CA PRO A 107 -6.43 -11.74 -14.75
C PRO A 107 -5.91 -12.89 -15.65
N ASN A 108 -6.72 -13.93 -15.82
CA ASN A 108 -6.45 -15.09 -16.69
C ASN A 108 -5.37 -16.09 -16.21
N VAL A 109 -5.07 -16.14 -14.90
CA VAL A 109 -4.14 -17.16 -14.34
C VAL A 109 -4.79 -18.52 -14.08
N GLY A 110 -6.03 -18.74 -14.51
CA GLY A 110 -6.75 -19.96 -14.16
C GLY A 110 -6.96 -20.05 -12.64
N ASN A 111 -6.57 -21.17 -12.03
CA ASN A 111 -6.62 -21.35 -10.59
C ASN A 111 -5.46 -20.60 -9.91
N PRO A 112 -5.72 -19.55 -9.11
CA PRO A 112 -4.67 -18.77 -8.47
C PRO A 112 -3.73 -19.60 -7.59
N ALA A 113 -4.20 -20.68 -6.95
CA ALA A 113 -3.38 -21.51 -6.06
C ALA A 113 -2.22 -22.22 -6.78
N ASP A 114 -2.33 -22.44 -8.10
CA ASP A 114 -1.27 -23.07 -8.90
C ASP A 114 -0.15 -22.08 -9.26
N HIS A 115 -0.46 -20.78 -9.25
CA HIS A 115 0.42 -19.72 -9.70
C HIS A 115 0.91 -18.79 -8.57
N LEU A 116 0.11 -18.63 -7.52
CA LEU A 116 0.39 -17.84 -6.32
C LEU A 116 0.58 -18.80 -5.15
N SER A 117 1.69 -19.53 -5.19
CA SER A 117 2.11 -20.44 -4.12
C SER A 117 3.63 -20.44 -3.95
N SER A 118 4.09 -20.79 -2.75
CA SER A 118 5.52 -20.93 -2.43
C SER A 118 6.05 -22.27 -2.96
N ARG A 119 7.10 -22.23 -3.78
CA ARG A 119 7.54 -23.35 -4.63
C ARG A 119 8.89 -23.92 -4.26
N ALA A 120 9.83 -23.06 -3.89
CA ALA A 120 11.19 -23.45 -3.51
C ALA A 120 11.74 -22.52 -2.44
N VAL A 121 12.63 -23.02 -1.59
CA VAL A 121 13.30 -22.26 -0.53
C VAL A 121 14.79 -22.58 -0.48
N VAL A 122 15.58 -21.55 -0.23
CA VAL A 122 17.02 -21.62 0.08
C VAL A 122 17.27 -20.81 1.34
N VAL A 123 18.17 -21.30 2.18
CA VAL A 123 18.55 -20.69 3.46
C VAL A 123 20.07 -20.61 3.49
N HIS A 124 20.63 -19.41 3.63
CA HIS A 124 22.08 -19.21 3.72
C HIS A 124 22.46 -18.80 5.12
N ALA A 125 23.42 -19.50 5.71
CA ALA A 125 24.12 -19.00 6.89
C ALA A 125 24.99 -17.80 6.47
N VAL A 126 24.87 -16.70 7.21
CA VAL A 126 25.66 -15.47 7.02
C VAL A 126 26.13 -14.95 8.37
N GLN A 127 26.98 -13.93 8.38
CA GLN A 127 27.41 -13.35 9.65
C GLN A 127 26.21 -12.77 10.41
N GLY A 128 25.99 -13.25 11.65
CA GLY A 128 24.90 -12.80 12.50
C GLY A 128 23.60 -13.60 12.40
N GLY A 129 23.54 -14.65 11.58
CA GLY A 129 22.38 -15.54 11.50
C GLY A 129 22.25 -16.19 10.12
N HIS A 130 21.06 -16.08 9.53
CA HIS A 130 20.78 -16.61 8.20
C HIS A 130 19.77 -15.75 7.45
N VAL A 131 19.86 -15.80 6.14
CA VAL A 131 18.87 -15.21 5.23
C VAL A 131 18.09 -16.32 4.51
N VAL A 132 16.86 -16.01 4.10
CA VAL A 132 15.97 -16.98 3.44
C VAL A 132 15.47 -16.40 2.15
N PHE A 133 15.53 -17.18 1.07
CA PHE A 133 14.95 -16.84 -0.22
C PHE A 133 13.87 -17.85 -0.57
N VAL A 134 12.73 -17.37 -1.05
CA VAL A 134 11.59 -18.21 -1.41
C VAL A 134 11.04 -17.81 -2.77
N ALA A 135 10.89 -18.80 -3.65
CA ALA A 135 10.22 -18.64 -4.94
C ALA A 135 8.70 -18.70 -4.74
N ASN A 136 7.99 -17.57 -4.91
CA ASN A 136 6.55 -17.45 -4.68
C ASN A 136 5.72 -17.36 -5.98
N GLY A 137 6.18 -18.00 -7.07
CA GLY A 137 5.44 -18.03 -8.33
C GLY A 137 5.20 -16.62 -8.88
N ARG A 138 3.94 -16.25 -9.08
CA ARG A 138 3.53 -14.93 -9.58
C ARG A 138 3.65 -13.80 -8.56
N ASP A 139 3.90 -14.09 -7.29
CA ASP A 139 4.22 -13.05 -6.30
C ASP A 139 5.69 -12.59 -6.37
N GLY A 140 6.54 -13.35 -7.07
CA GLY A 140 7.95 -13.07 -7.23
C GLY A 140 8.84 -13.77 -6.19
N LEU A 141 9.95 -13.14 -5.84
CA LEU A 141 10.89 -13.59 -4.84
C LEU A 141 10.52 -13.01 -3.47
N LEU A 142 10.54 -13.84 -2.43
CA LEU A 142 10.39 -13.45 -1.04
C LEU A 142 11.74 -13.61 -0.33
N TYR A 143 12.09 -12.64 0.51
CA TYR A 143 13.35 -12.57 1.22
C TYR A 143 13.11 -12.38 2.72
N ARG A 144 13.88 -13.10 3.55
CA ARG A 144 13.99 -12.86 4.99
C ARG A 144 15.41 -12.39 5.29
N ASP A 145 15.53 -11.25 5.96
CA ASP A 145 16.83 -10.77 6.43
C ASP A 145 17.29 -11.47 7.73
N VAL A 146 18.52 -11.15 8.14
CA VAL A 146 19.14 -11.67 9.37
C VAL A 146 18.43 -11.22 10.65
N HIS A 147 17.66 -10.13 10.61
CA HIS A 147 16.85 -9.65 11.73
C HIS A 147 15.46 -10.31 11.78
N GLY A 148 15.17 -11.15 10.79
CA GLY A 148 13.93 -11.91 10.67
C GLY A 148 12.77 -11.15 10.06
N ALA A 149 13.00 -9.99 9.47
CA ALA A 149 11.98 -9.29 8.71
C ALA A 149 11.81 -9.93 7.33
N TRP A 150 10.55 -10.10 6.92
CA TRP A 150 10.19 -10.60 5.60
C TRP A 150 9.88 -9.46 4.65
N ALA A 151 10.44 -9.51 3.45
CA ALA A 151 10.19 -8.58 2.36
C ALA A 151 9.87 -9.36 1.08
N ARG A 152 8.72 -9.06 0.46
CA ARG A 152 8.44 -9.50 -0.91
C ARG A 152 9.25 -8.60 -1.84
N LEU A 153 10.12 -9.17 -2.66
CA LEU A 153 10.99 -8.43 -3.57
C LEU A 153 10.38 -8.27 -4.97
N GLY A 154 9.51 -9.20 -5.39
CA GLY A 154 8.90 -9.17 -6.72
C GLY A 154 9.76 -9.89 -7.76
N PHE A 155 9.79 -9.40 -9.01
CA PHE A 155 10.52 -10.06 -10.10
C PHE A 155 11.87 -9.40 -10.40
N PRO A 156 12.96 -10.18 -10.53
CA PRO A 156 14.22 -9.64 -11.01
C PRO A 156 14.11 -9.32 -12.50
N THR A 157 14.67 -8.18 -12.92
CA THR A 157 14.67 -7.71 -14.32
C THR A 157 15.97 -6.99 -14.66
N SER A 158 16.23 -6.81 -15.96
CA SER A 158 17.45 -6.18 -16.46
C SER A 158 17.45 -4.68 -16.22
N GLY A 159 18.44 -4.24 -15.45
CA GLY A 159 18.90 -2.88 -15.28
C GLY A 159 20.21 -2.96 -14.51
N GLU A 160 21.20 -2.16 -14.86
CA GLU A 160 22.47 -2.14 -14.13
C GLU A 160 22.22 -1.73 -12.66
N GLY A 161 22.22 -2.72 -11.76
CA GLY A 161 22.68 -2.55 -10.41
C GLY A 161 21.71 -2.25 -9.26
N CYS A 162 20.37 -2.24 -9.37
CA CYS A 162 19.61 -1.94 -8.13
C CYS A 162 18.17 -2.43 -7.93
N CYS A 163 17.38 -2.81 -8.94
CA CYS A 163 15.92 -2.80 -8.73
C CYS A 163 15.20 -4.08 -9.20
N PHE A 164 14.48 -4.69 -8.27
CA PHE A 164 13.21 -5.33 -8.60
C PHE A 164 12.24 -4.23 -9.02
N TYR A 165 11.82 -4.23 -10.29
CA TYR A 165 11.08 -3.10 -10.86
C TYR A 165 9.64 -3.01 -10.35
N GLU A 166 9.06 -4.16 -10.02
CA GLU A 166 7.74 -4.21 -9.42
C GLU A 166 7.85 -4.45 -7.93
N PRO A 167 7.62 -3.40 -7.12
CA PRO A 167 7.41 -3.65 -5.71
C PRO A 167 6.24 -4.63 -5.61
N PRO A 168 6.31 -5.56 -4.65
CA PRO A 168 5.23 -6.48 -4.41
C PRO A 168 3.92 -5.70 -4.30
N MET A 169 2.85 -6.22 -4.88
CA MET A 169 1.57 -5.54 -4.81
C MET A 169 1.26 -5.26 -3.34
N ARG A 170 1.01 -4.00 -2.99
CA ARG A 170 0.73 -3.62 -1.61
C ARG A 170 -0.51 -4.34 -1.14
N THR A 171 -0.29 -5.34 -0.29
CA THR A 171 -1.35 -6.12 0.35
C THR A 171 -1.87 -5.45 1.61
N ASP A 172 -1.17 -4.40 2.06
CA ASP A 172 -1.57 -3.52 3.15
C ASP A 172 -2.89 -2.84 2.83
N SER A 173 -3.93 -3.54 3.24
CA SER A 173 -5.27 -3.04 3.44
C SER A 173 -5.39 -2.61 4.90
N LYS A 174 -4.36 -2.06 5.55
CA LYS A 174 -4.66 -1.18 6.67
C LYS A 174 -5.42 -0.03 6.00
N PRO A 175 -6.75 0.10 6.16
CA PRO A 175 -7.36 1.37 5.81
C PRO A 175 -6.52 2.36 6.62
N ARG A 176 -5.81 3.29 5.95
CA ARG A 176 -5.37 4.51 6.64
C ARG A 176 -6.58 4.92 7.41
N SER A 177 -6.54 4.80 8.75
CA SER A 177 -7.80 4.67 9.49
C SER A 177 -8.63 5.87 9.08
N ILE A 178 -9.74 5.61 8.39
CA ILE A 178 -10.53 6.69 7.82
C ILE A 178 -10.93 7.61 8.98
N ALA A 179 -11.05 7.04 10.20
CA ALA A 179 -11.05 7.71 11.48
C ALA A 179 -9.93 8.74 11.67
N VAL A 180 -8.64 8.41 11.59
CA VAL A 180 -7.54 9.40 11.79
C VAL A 180 -7.60 10.50 10.74
N LEU A 181 -7.82 10.17 9.46
CA LEU A 181 -7.95 11.21 8.43
C LEU A 181 -9.18 12.09 8.67
N ALA A 182 -10.33 11.50 9.03
CA ALA A 182 -11.55 12.22 9.36
C ALA A 182 -11.38 13.10 10.61
N ILE A 183 -10.66 12.63 11.64
CA ILE A 183 -10.32 13.42 12.83
C ILE A 183 -9.45 14.61 12.45
N VAL A 184 -8.39 14.41 11.66
CA VAL A 184 -7.51 15.50 11.20
C VAL A 184 -8.30 16.54 10.41
N VAL A 185 -9.16 16.10 9.48
CA VAL A 185 -10.02 17.00 8.70
C VAL A 185 -11.02 17.73 9.60
N ALA A 186 -11.68 17.04 10.53
CA ALA A 186 -12.63 17.65 11.46
C ALA A 186 -11.97 18.70 12.36
N VAL A 187 -10.76 18.44 12.87
CA VAL A 187 -9.99 19.38 13.68
C VAL A 187 -9.58 20.60 12.85
N ALA A 188 -9.12 20.42 11.61
CA ALA A 188 -8.76 21.52 10.73
C ALA A 188 -9.97 22.42 10.39
N VAL A 189 -11.13 21.81 10.12
CA VAL A 189 -12.39 22.54 9.88
C VAL A 189 -12.83 23.29 11.14
N ALA A 190 -12.80 22.65 12.32
CA ALA A 190 -13.13 23.31 13.58
C ALA A 190 -12.19 24.50 13.87
N ALA A 191 -10.88 24.34 13.66
CA ALA A 191 -9.89 25.38 13.90
C ALA A 191 -10.08 26.61 12.98
N THR A 192 -10.54 26.40 11.75
CA THR A 192 -10.79 27.49 10.79
C THR A 192 -12.12 28.21 11.04
N LEU A 193 -13.15 27.50 11.51
CA LEU A 193 -14.49 28.06 11.73
C LEU A 193 -14.71 28.63 13.14
N ALA A 194 -13.96 28.17 14.16
CA ALA A 194 -14.14 28.62 15.54
C ALA A 194 -13.86 30.12 15.75
N PRO A 195 -12.76 30.72 15.24
CA PRO A 195 -12.47 32.14 15.46
C PRO A 195 -13.57 33.10 14.98
N PRO A 196 -14.10 33.02 13.75
CA PRO A 196 -15.16 33.92 13.30
C PRO A 196 -16.48 33.67 14.05
N ALA A 197 -16.79 32.41 14.41
CA ALA A 197 -17.99 32.10 15.20
C ALA A 197 -17.91 32.72 16.61
N ILE A 198 -16.76 32.60 17.29
CA ILE A 198 -16.54 33.21 18.61
C ILE A 198 -16.62 34.73 18.51
N LEU A 199 -15.96 35.35 17.52
CA LEU A 199 -16.05 36.79 17.28
C LEU A 199 -17.49 37.25 17.04
N ALA A 200 -18.29 36.50 16.26
CA ALA A 200 -19.69 36.81 16.00
C ALA A 200 -20.56 36.68 17.27
N ILE A 201 -20.31 35.67 18.11
CA ILE A 201 -21.00 35.48 19.40
C ILE A 201 -20.66 36.62 20.36
N MET A 202 -19.39 36.99 20.48
CA MET A 202 -18.96 38.06 21.39
C MET A 202 -19.52 39.44 21.00
N ARG A 203 -19.72 39.70 19.69
CA ARG A 203 -20.19 41.00 19.21
C ARG A 203 -21.71 41.17 19.20
N ARG A 204 -22.50 40.09 19.20
CA ARG A 204 -23.96 40.16 19.08
C ARG A 204 -24.66 39.72 20.36
N ARG A 205 -25.37 40.66 21.01
CA ARG A 205 -26.11 40.44 22.26
C ARG A 205 -27.44 39.69 22.07
N THR A 206 -28.00 39.67 20.86
CA THR A 206 -29.24 38.95 20.53
C THR A 206 -29.12 38.31 19.15
N TRP A 207 -29.24 36.98 19.09
CA TRP A 207 -29.29 36.24 17.83
C TRP A 207 -30.73 36.09 17.36
N ARG A 208 -30.98 36.39 16.09
CA ARG A 208 -32.25 36.05 15.45
C ARG A 208 -32.18 34.59 15.01
N TRP A 209 -33.30 33.86 15.11
CA TRP A 209 -33.38 32.46 14.69
C TRP A 209 -32.89 32.21 13.26
N THR A 210 -33.02 33.20 12.37
CA THR A 210 -32.52 33.15 10.99
C THR A 210 -30.99 33.03 10.91
N ASP A 211 -30.25 33.63 11.85
CA ASP A 211 -28.79 33.54 11.91
C ASP A 211 -28.35 32.11 12.28
N ILE A 212 -29.04 31.50 13.25
CA ILE A 212 -28.80 30.11 13.69
C ILE A 212 -29.07 29.15 12.53
N ALA A 213 -30.21 29.30 11.87
CA ALA A 213 -30.61 28.44 10.77
C ALA A 213 -29.62 28.52 9.59
N GLY A 214 -29.13 29.72 9.26
CA GLY A 214 -28.12 29.92 8.21
C GLY A 214 -26.81 29.21 8.53
N LEU A 215 -26.32 29.30 9.77
CA LEU A 215 -25.09 28.63 10.19
C LEU A 215 -25.22 27.10 10.19
N LEU A 216 -26.36 26.57 10.66
CA LEU A 216 -26.62 25.13 10.64
C LEU A 216 -26.68 24.58 9.21
N ALA A 217 -27.34 25.28 8.29
CA ALA A 217 -27.41 24.88 6.88
C ALA A 217 -26.03 24.87 6.22
N LEU A 218 -25.20 25.89 6.50
CA LEU A 218 -23.86 26.00 5.95
C LEU A 218 -22.93 24.89 6.49
N ALA A 219 -23.03 24.58 7.78
CA ALA A 219 -22.31 23.47 8.41
C ALA A 219 -22.71 22.11 7.83
N ALA A 220 -24.01 21.87 7.62
CA ALA A 220 -24.51 20.63 7.03
C ALA A 220 -24.02 20.45 5.58
N MET A 221 -24.06 21.52 4.77
CA MET A 221 -23.56 21.52 3.39
C MET A 221 -22.06 21.24 3.32
N ALA A 222 -21.26 21.87 4.19
CA ALA A 222 -19.82 21.64 4.26
C ALA A 222 -19.48 20.21 4.69
N GLY A 223 -20.18 19.69 5.70
CA GLY A 223 -20.02 18.30 6.16
C GLY A 223 -20.36 17.28 5.09
N TYR A 224 -21.45 17.51 4.35
CA TYR A 224 -21.85 16.66 3.23
C TYR A 224 -20.80 16.66 2.10
N GLY A 225 -20.30 17.84 1.71
CA GLY A 225 -19.25 17.96 0.70
C GLY A 225 -17.95 17.24 1.10
N ALA A 226 -17.53 17.36 2.35
CA ALA A 226 -16.37 16.65 2.89
C ALA A 226 -16.57 15.12 2.88
N SER A 227 -17.78 14.65 3.22
CA SER A 227 -18.09 13.20 3.25
C SER A 227 -18.00 12.55 1.86
N ILE A 228 -18.40 13.27 0.80
CA ILE A 228 -18.31 12.79 -0.57
C ILE A 228 -16.86 12.77 -1.04
N ALA A 229 -16.07 13.81 -0.72
CA ALA A 229 -14.66 13.88 -1.09
C ALA A 229 -13.84 12.68 -0.55
N VAL A 230 -14.15 12.20 0.65
CA VAL A 230 -13.49 11.02 1.25
C VAL A 230 -13.89 9.72 0.55
N ARG A 231 -15.12 9.60 0.03
CA ARG A 231 -15.60 8.38 -0.63
C ARG A 231 -15.02 8.18 -2.03
N PHE A 232 -14.56 9.24 -2.69
CA PHE A 232 -14.05 9.18 -4.06
C PHE A 232 -12.66 9.82 -4.20
N PRO A 233 -11.60 9.22 -3.66
CA PRO A 233 -10.25 9.79 -3.68
C PRO A 233 -9.60 9.84 -5.07
N ASN A 234 -10.15 9.11 -6.05
CA ASN A 234 -9.55 8.94 -7.38
C ASN A 234 -10.22 9.74 -8.51
N VAL A 235 -11.28 10.51 -8.22
CA VAL A 235 -11.78 11.53 -9.16
C VAL A 235 -10.84 12.72 -9.07
N GLY A 236 -9.73 12.67 -9.82
CA GLY A 236 -8.71 13.73 -9.85
C GLY A 236 -9.32 15.10 -10.09
N MET A 237 -8.66 16.18 -9.60
CA MET A 237 -8.88 17.66 -9.62
C MET A 237 -10.18 18.30 -10.17
N PHE A 238 -10.94 17.63 -11.02
CA PHE A 238 -12.22 17.98 -11.61
C PHE A 238 -13.45 18.13 -10.70
N PRO A 239 -13.51 17.70 -9.41
CA PRO A 239 -14.70 18.00 -8.61
C PRO A 239 -14.68 19.41 -7.99
N GLY A 240 -13.54 20.11 -8.02
CA GLY A 240 -13.41 21.45 -7.42
C GLY A 240 -14.41 22.46 -7.98
N ILE A 241 -14.82 22.31 -9.23
CA ILE A 241 -15.86 23.14 -9.86
C ILE A 241 -17.26 22.80 -9.33
N PHE A 242 -17.59 21.52 -9.17
CA PHE A 242 -18.92 21.09 -8.70
C PHE A 242 -19.14 21.35 -7.21
N TYR A 243 -18.08 21.44 -6.40
CA TYR A 243 -18.20 21.73 -4.96
C TYR A 243 -17.80 23.17 -4.60
N GLY A 244 -16.78 23.70 -5.28
CA GLY A 244 -16.30 25.05 -5.07
C GLY A 244 -17.29 26.09 -5.55
N ILE A 245 -17.97 25.88 -6.68
CA ILE A 245 -18.95 26.85 -7.20
C ILE A 245 -20.17 26.96 -6.28
N PRO A 246 -20.84 25.87 -5.83
CA PRO A 246 -21.94 25.99 -4.88
C PRO A 246 -21.52 26.60 -3.54
N LEU A 247 -20.30 26.29 -3.05
CA LEU A 247 -19.77 26.89 -1.82
C LEU A 247 -19.50 28.40 -2.01
N LEU A 248 -18.89 28.80 -3.12
CA LEU A 248 -18.69 30.20 -3.49
C LEU A 248 -20.02 30.93 -3.66
N LEU A 249 -21.00 30.32 -4.34
CA LEU A 249 -22.33 30.88 -4.52
C LEU A 249 -23.07 31.00 -3.19
N ALA A 250 -22.93 30.05 -2.27
CA ALA A 250 -23.48 30.16 -0.92
C ALA A 250 -22.82 31.31 -0.13
N ILE A 251 -21.49 31.43 -0.20
CA ILE A 251 -20.75 32.56 0.41
C ILE A 251 -21.19 33.90 -0.19
N LEU A 252 -21.35 33.97 -1.51
CA LEU A 252 -21.77 35.18 -2.22
C LEU A 252 -23.25 35.51 -1.99
N ALA A 253 -24.13 34.52 -1.87
CA ALA A 253 -25.55 34.72 -1.56
C ALA A 253 -25.76 35.13 -0.09
N CYS A 254 -24.95 34.62 0.83
CA CYS A 254 -25.00 34.97 2.25
C CYS A 254 -24.12 36.18 2.64
N GLY A 255 -23.22 36.64 1.77
CA GLY A 255 -22.32 37.76 2.02
C GLY A 255 -22.99 39.14 2.15
N PRO A 256 -23.96 39.52 1.30
CA PRO A 256 -24.65 40.82 1.38
C PRO A 256 -25.34 41.11 2.71
N PRO A 257 -26.05 40.16 3.37
CA PRO A 257 -26.57 40.41 4.71
C PRO A 257 -25.46 40.54 5.78
N ILE A 258 -24.28 39.94 5.58
CA ILE A 258 -23.12 40.12 6.48
C ILE A 258 -22.50 41.51 6.31
N ALA A 259 -22.39 42.02 5.08
CA ALA A 259 -21.88 43.37 4.82
C ALA A 259 -22.79 44.45 5.43
N SER A 260 -24.11 44.22 5.46
CA SER A 260 -25.07 45.12 6.11
C SER A 260 -24.89 45.22 7.65
N LEU A 261 -24.21 44.26 8.27
CA LEU A 261 -23.89 44.30 9.71
C LEU A 261 -22.72 45.20 10.08
N PHE A 262 -21.90 45.58 9.11
CA PHE A 262 -20.77 46.50 9.30
C PHE A 262 -21.03 47.87 8.66
N GLY A 263 -22.22 48.07 8.10
CA GLY A 263 -22.67 49.35 7.55
C GLY A 263 -22.85 50.37 8.66
N SER A 264 -21.78 51.12 8.90
CA SER A 264 -21.64 52.31 9.74
C SER A 264 -22.96 52.95 10.17
N ASP A 265 -23.24 52.91 11.48
CA ASP A 265 -24.25 53.76 12.11
C ASP A 265 -23.96 55.20 11.69
N LYS A 266 -24.82 55.76 10.83
CA LYS A 266 -24.77 57.17 10.49
C LYS A 266 -24.99 57.93 11.79
N HIS A 267 -23.94 58.58 12.29
CA HIS A 267 -24.05 59.51 13.41
C HIS A 267 -25.17 60.51 13.09
N PRO A 268 -26.19 60.63 13.96
CA PRO A 268 -27.20 61.64 13.77
C PRO A 268 -26.52 63.01 13.89
N THR A 269 -26.45 63.73 12.78
CA THR A 269 -26.09 65.15 12.77
C THR A 269 -27.11 65.87 13.63
N ARG A 270 -26.68 66.33 14.81
CA ARG A 270 -27.50 67.22 15.65
C ARG A 270 -27.65 68.57 14.93
N PRO A 271 -28.89 69.10 14.84
CA PRO A 271 -29.13 70.47 14.41
C PRO A 271 -28.62 71.49 15.43
#